data_AF-A0A1F2QXX2-F1
#
_entry.id   AF-A0A1F2QXX2-F1
#
_cell.length_a   1.000
_cell.length_b   1.000
_cell.length_c   1.000
_cell.angle_alpha   90.00
_cell.angle_beta   90.00
_cell.angle_gamma   90.00
#
_symmetry.space_group_name_H-M   'P 1'
#
loop_
_entity.id
_entity.type
_entity.pdbx_description
1 polymer ?
#
loop_
_entity_poly.entity_id
_entity_poly.type
_entity_poly.pdbx_seq_one_letter_code
_entity_poly.pdbx_strand_id
1 'polypeptide(L)'
;MRAPFTLLLALVVVGGAPLAAQEKPRPQPTDSCSDCHTVLEHEPAKKYLEDIHRARGLTCAACHGGDPTAEDMPDAMSPARGYRGVPKRSEIPQLCARCHSDAAFMRAYNPSLRTDQSAQYWTSVHGRRLGQGDPRVAVCTDCHSVHDIRPASSPLSSVYPPNIPQTCGRCHADAERMKPYKIATDQLAGYQASVHYQKLTGGDLSSPTCATCHGNHGAAPPGVASVERVCGTCHVFQEQLFDQSPHRRAWEPLGLPACSTCHSNHRIEATGDFLVGTGDRAVCVTCHTEGDNGWTAARDMNTKLAELDAALGQASGLLGRAERAGVDVSEGRLTEAGAREKLIKARVDVHAFNAQRVEETVGEGMKITAEVQAAGNEALAELAFRRKGLGLSLLAIAFVVLSLWLLLRHLERPTP
;
A
#
# COMPACT_ATOMS: atom_id res chain seq x y z
N MET A 1 62.03 21.95 7.16
CA MET A 1 61.01 21.69 8.20
C MET A 1 59.85 20.97 7.53
N ARG A 2 59.77 19.64 7.69
CA ARG A 2 58.70 18.78 7.17
C ARG A 2 57.85 18.34 8.37
N ALA A 3 56.57 18.65 8.38
CA ALA A 3 55.62 18.12 9.35
C ALA A 3 54.97 16.83 8.79
N PRO A 4 54.79 15.76 9.58
CA PRO A 4 54.14 14.55 9.11
C PRO A 4 52.61 14.72 9.19
N PHE A 5 51.92 14.28 8.14
CA PHE A 5 50.46 14.23 8.07
C PHE A 5 50.00 12.92 8.74
N THR A 6 49.36 13.03 9.90
CA THR A 6 48.77 11.89 10.61
C THR A 6 47.41 11.54 9.99
N LEU A 7 47.31 10.36 9.39
CA LEU A 7 46.08 9.81 8.82
C LEU A 7 45.15 9.35 9.97
N LEU A 8 44.08 10.10 10.25
CA LEU A 8 43.04 9.68 11.20
C LEU A 8 42.06 8.74 10.47
N LEU A 9 42.11 7.45 10.83
CA LEU A 9 41.14 6.45 10.42
C LEU A 9 39.82 6.71 11.18
N ALA A 10 38.80 7.25 10.51
CA ALA A 10 37.47 7.37 11.09
C ALA A 10 36.76 6.00 11.00
N LEU A 11 36.64 5.32 12.14
CA LEU A 11 35.77 4.14 12.28
C LEU A 11 34.31 4.59 12.11
N VAL A 12 33.69 4.25 10.99
CA VAL A 12 32.24 4.35 10.82
C VAL A 12 31.60 3.23 11.64
N VAL A 13 31.13 3.57 12.83
CA VAL A 13 30.24 2.71 13.62
C VAL A 13 28.90 2.69 12.89
N VAL A 14 28.62 1.57 12.21
CA VAL A 14 27.29 1.27 11.68
C VAL A 14 26.36 1.12 12.89
N GLY A 15 25.59 2.16 13.19
CA GLY A 15 24.53 2.13 14.16
C GLY A 15 23.46 1.14 13.70
N GLY A 16 23.46 -0.06 14.28
CA GLY A 16 22.36 -1.00 14.12
C GLY A 16 21.06 -0.35 14.59
N ALA A 17 20.05 -0.34 13.73
CA ALA A 17 18.69 0.02 14.12
C ALA A 17 18.28 -0.81 15.35
N PRO A 18 17.57 -0.22 16.34
CA PRO A 18 17.12 -0.97 17.49
C PRO A 18 16.10 -2.01 17.00
N LEU A 19 16.46 -3.28 17.10
CA LEU A 19 15.49 -4.38 17.13
C LEU A 19 14.45 -4.00 18.17
N ALA A 20 13.18 -3.89 17.77
CA ALA A 20 12.07 -3.69 18.67
C ALA A 20 12.21 -4.68 19.84
N ALA A 21 12.41 -4.15 21.05
CA ALA A 21 12.58 -4.96 22.23
C ALA A 21 11.34 -5.85 22.39
N GLN A 22 11.49 -7.16 22.17
CA GLN A 22 10.49 -8.12 22.59
C GLN A 22 10.43 -8.06 24.12
N GLU A 23 9.36 -7.47 24.66
CA GLU A 23 9.10 -7.47 26.09
C GLU A 23 9.09 -8.92 26.60
N LYS A 24 9.83 -9.19 27.69
CA LYS A 24 9.94 -10.53 28.28
C LYS A 24 8.54 -11.03 28.71
N PRO A 25 8.21 -12.31 28.47
CA PRO A 25 6.94 -12.91 28.92
C PRO A 25 6.73 -12.71 30.42
N ARG A 26 5.50 -12.42 30.83
CA ARG A 26 5.16 -12.34 32.25
C ARG A 26 5.16 -13.75 32.88
N PRO A 27 5.54 -13.90 34.16
CA PRO A 27 5.37 -15.15 34.88
C PRO A 27 3.90 -15.60 34.80
N GLN A 28 3.68 -16.87 34.46
CA GLN A 28 2.34 -17.42 34.38
C GLN A 28 1.81 -17.70 35.79
N PRO A 29 0.62 -17.22 36.15
CA PRO A 29 -0.06 -17.64 37.37
C PRO A 29 -0.47 -19.11 37.27
N THR A 30 -0.76 -19.74 38.40
CA THR A 30 -1.35 -21.10 38.45
C THR A 30 -2.68 -21.13 37.69
N ASP A 31 -2.83 -22.10 36.78
CA ASP A 31 -4.00 -22.26 35.93
C ASP A 31 -4.38 -23.74 35.83
N SER A 32 -5.04 -24.24 36.88
CA SER A 32 -5.52 -25.63 36.96
C SER A 32 -6.48 -25.97 35.81
N CYS A 33 -7.19 -24.97 35.28
CA CYS A 33 -8.07 -25.12 34.12
C CYS A 33 -7.26 -25.57 32.90
N SER A 34 -6.15 -24.88 32.61
CA SER A 34 -5.29 -25.21 31.47
C SER A 34 -4.61 -26.56 31.63
N ASP A 35 -4.15 -26.89 32.84
CA ASP A 35 -3.48 -28.15 33.14
C ASP A 35 -4.43 -29.34 32.95
N CYS A 36 -5.62 -29.27 33.55
CA CYS A 36 -6.63 -30.31 33.42
C CYS A 36 -7.14 -30.45 31.99
N HIS A 37 -7.54 -29.34 31.34
CA HIS A 37 -8.12 -29.40 30.00
C HIS A 37 -7.12 -29.78 28.90
N THR A 38 -5.82 -29.54 29.11
CA THR A 38 -4.79 -30.03 28.18
C THR A 38 -4.65 -31.54 28.25
N VAL A 39 -4.67 -32.12 29.47
CA VAL A 39 -4.63 -33.58 29.69
C VAL A 39 -5.88 -34.27 29.13
N LEU A 40 -7.05 -33.63 29.27
CA LEU A 40 -8.31 -34.11 28.69
C LEU A 40 -8.39 -33.92 27.17
N GLU A 41 -7.32 -33.44 26.54
CA GLU A 41 -7.21 -33.20 25.11
C GLU A 41 -8.28 -32.26 24.53
N HIS A 42 -8.86 -31.38 25.36
CA HIS A 42 -9.83 -30.41 24.88
C HIS A 42 -9.16 -29.40 23.96
N GLU A 43 -9.69 -29.27 22.75
CA GLU A 43 -9.13 -28.43 21.69
C GLU A 43 -8.88 -26.97 22.11
N PRO A 44 -9.80 -26.28 22.84
CA PRO A 44 -9.57 -24.93 23.34
C PRO A 44 -8.29 -24.77 24.16
N ALA A 45 -7.95 -25.76 25.00
CA ALA A 45 -6.76 -25.70 25.85
C ALA A 45 -5.47 -25.84 25.01
N LYS A 46 -5.51 -26.67 23.96
CA LYS A 46 -4.39 -26.82 23.02
C LYS A 46 -4.12 -25.53 22.25
N LYS A 47 -5.17 -24.87 21.74
CA LYS A 47 -5.07 -23.56 21.06
C LYS A 47 -4.56 -22.45 21.96
N TYR A 48 -5.01 -22.45 23.22
CA TYR A 48 -4.68 -21.40 24.20
C TYR A 48 -3.19 -21.24 24.46
N LEU A 49 -2.39 -22.26 24.17
CA LEU A 49 -0.93 -22.20 24.28
C LEU A 49 -0.32 -21.08 23.42
N GLU A 50 -0.94 -20.74 22.28
CA GLU A 50 -0.50 -19.73 21.33
C GLU A 50 -1.16 -18.35 21.51
N ASP A 51 -2.06 -18.23 22.49
CA ASP A 51 -2.87 -17.02 22.71
C ASP A 51 -2.04 -15.88 23.33
N ILE A 52 -2.24 -14.65 22.83
CA ILE A 52 -1.58 -13.46 23.34
C ILE A 52 -1.94 -13.17 24.79
N HIS A 53 -3.18 -13.45 25.21
CA HIS A 53 -3.63 -13.27 26.59
C HIS A 53 -2.86 -14.20 27.52
N ARG A 54 -2.66 -15.47 27.12
CA ARG A 54 -1.77 -16.39 27.84
C ARG A 54 -0.35 -15.84 27.91
N ALA A 55 0.23 -15.40 26.80
CA ALA A 55 1.58 -14.81 26.79
C ALA A 55 1.71 -13.58 27.72
N ARG A 56 0.59 -12.92 28.06
CA ARG A 56 0.50 -11.80 29.01
C ARG A 56 0.10 -12.18 30.43
N GLY A 57 -0.01 -13.49 30.74
CA GLY A 57 -0.28 -14.01 32.08
C GLY A 57 -1.76 -14.05 32.46
N LEU A 58 -2.68 -13.97 31.49
CA LEU A 58 -4.10 -14.21 31.73
C LEU A 58 -4.38 -15.71 31.66
N THR A 59 -5.29 -16.18 32.51
CA THR A 59 -5.72 -17.59 32.58
C THR A 59 -7.09 -17.76 31.92
N CYS A 60 -7.54 -19.01 31.78
CA CYS A 60 -8.90 -19.32 31.30
C CYS A 60 -9.98 -18.56 32.10
N ALA A 61 -9.76 -18.39 33.41
CA ALA A 61 -10.69 -17.72 34.32
C ALA A 61 -10.85 -16.22 34.03
N ALA A 62 -9.89 -15.57 33.36
CA ALA A 62 -10.03 -14.17 32.97
C ALA A 62 -11.22 -13.94 32.01
N CYS A 63 -11.51 -14.93 31.16
CA CYS A 63 -12.60 -14.91 30.19
C CYS A 63 -13.83 -15.70 30.68
N HIS A 64 -13.61 -16.88 31.24
CA HIS A 64 -14.68 -17.81 31.62
C HIS A 64 -15.11 -17.70 33.10
N GLY A 65 -14.37 -16.98 33.94
CA GLY A 65 -14.58 -16.97 35.39
C GLY A 65 -14.17 -18.28 36.07
N GLY A 66 -14.59 -18.47 37.32
CA GLY A 66 -14.21 -19.64 38.13
C GLY A 66 -12.95 -19.41 38.95
N ASP A 67 -12.46 -20.47 39.59
CA ASP A 67 -11.28 -20.46 40.44
C ASP A 67 -10.12 -21.24 39.77
N PRO A 68 -9.11 -20.57 39.19
CA PRO A 68 -8.00 -21.23 38.50
C PRO A 68 -6.99 -21.90 39.45
N THR A 69 -7.24 -21.84 40.77
CA THR A 69 -6.40 -22.48 41.81
C THR A 69 -7.02 -23.75 42.37
N ALA A 70 -8.30 -24.01 42.11
CA ALA A 70 -8.97 -25.23 42.54
C ALA A 70 -8.63 -26.40 41.61
N GLU A 71 -8.31 -27.56 42.18
CA GLU A 71 -7.92 -28.77 41.42
C GLU A 71 -9.13 -29.62 41.00
N ASP A 72 -10.25 -29.48 41.70
CA ASP A 72 -11.48 -30.21 41.44
C ASP A 72 -12.47 -29.39 40.60
N MET A 73 -13.11 -30.07 39.65
CA MET A 73 -14.01 -29.45 38.67
C MET A 73 -15.20 -28.70 39.31
N PRO A 74 -15.90 -29.24 40.34
CA PRO A 74 -17.04 -28.57 40.95
C PRO A 74 -16.69 -27.21 41.56
N ASP A 75 -15.53 -27.09 42.22
CA ASP A 75 -15.09 -25.84 42.83
C ASP A 75 -14.48 -24.90 41.80
N ALA A 76 -13.67 -25.40 40.86
CA ALA A 76 -13.05 -24.59 39.80
C ALA A 76 -14.08 -23.95 38.88
N MET A 77 -15.13 -24.68 38.50
CA MET A 77 -16.19 -24.25 37.57
C MET A 77 -17.49 -23.85 38.30
N SER A 78 -17.41 -23.49 39.58
CA SER A 78 -18.58 -23.12 40.37
C SER A 78 -19.16 -21.76 39.94
N PRO A 79 -20.48 -21.66 39.69
CA PRO A 79 -21.15 -20.36 39.51
C PRO A 79 -20.96 -19.42 40.71
N ALA A 80 -20.82 -19.96 41.93
CA ALA A 80 -20.54 -19.17 43.13
C ALA A 80 -19.15 -18.50 43.10
N ARG A 81 -18.21 -19.07 42.34
CA ARG A 81 -16.89 -18.48 42.05
C ARG A 81 -16.89 -17.66 40.75
N GLY A 82 -18.07 -17.32 40.25
CA GLY A 82 -18.25 -16.46 39.09
C GLY A 82 -17.96 -17.14 37.75
N TYR A 83 -17.97 -18.48 37.69
CA TYR A 83 -17.88 -19.23 36.44
C TYR A 83 -19.08 -18.93 35.52
N ARG A 84 -18.80 -18.67 34.24
CA ARG A 84 -19.76 -18.15 33.26
C ARG A 84 -20.00 -19.12 32.10
N GLY A 85 -19.22 -20.20 32.02
CA GLY A 85 -19.27 -21.11 30.87
C GLY A 85 -18.83 -20.43 29.57
N VAL A 86 -19.38 -20.89 28.45
CA VAL A 86 -19.14 -20.31 27.13
C VAL A 86 -20.00 -19.04 26.97
N PRO A 87 -19.40 -17.85 26.80
CA PRO A 87 -20.15 -16.61 26.64
C PRO A 87 -21.07 -16.65 25.42
N LYS A 88 -22.27 -16.07 25.53
CA LYS A 88 -23.15 -15.90 24.37
C LYS A 88 -22.53 -14.89 23.41
N ARG A 89 -22.81 -15.02 22.11
CA ARG A 89 -22.29 -14.09 21.08
C ARG A 89 -22.61 -12.62 21.39
N SER A 90 -23.79 -12.33 21.93
CA SER A 90 -24.20 -10.97 22.33
C SER A 90 -23.42 -10.40 23.51
N GLU A 91 -22.78 -11.25 24.32
CA GLU A 91 -22.01 -10.87 25.51
C GLU A 91 -20.52 -10.66 25.21
N ILE A 92 -20.04 -11.16 24.07
CA ILE A 92 -18.62 -11.11 23.68
C ILE A 92 -18.06 -9.68 23.62
N PRO A 93 -18.74 -8.68 23.01
CA PRO A 93 -18.19 -7.33 22.96
C PRO A 93 -17.94 -6.74 24.36
N GLN A 94 -18.88 -6.92 25.28
CA GLN A 94 -18.76 -6.47 26.66
C GLN A 94 -17.67 -7.24 27.40
N LEU A 95 -17.54 -8.55 27.17
CA LEU A 95 -16.47 -9.37 27.76
C LEU A 95 -15.09 -8.80 27.40
N CYS A 96 -14.85 -8.54 26.12
CA CYS A 96 -13.58 -7.96 25.66
C CYS A 96 -13.38 -6.54 26.20
N ALA A 97 -14.44 -5.73 26.23
CA ALA A 97 -14.41 -4.34 26.68
C ALA A 97 -14.02 -4.19 28.16
N ARG A 98 -14.26 -5.20 29.02
CA ARG A 98 -13.83 -5.17 30.43
C ARG A 98 -12.35 -4.84 30.62
N CYS A 99 -11.52 -5.26 29.67
CA CYS A 99 -10.09 -4.96 29.66
C CYS A 99 -9.73 -4.00 28.52
N HIS A 100 -10.20 -4.27 27.29
CA HIS A 100 -9.82 -3.51 26.09
C HIS A 100 -10.54 -2.17 25.95
N SER A 101 -11.38 -1.78 26.91
CA SER A 101 -11.92 -0.42 27.03
C SER A 101 -11.49 0.30 28.30
N ASP A 102 -10.60 -0.31 29.10
CA ASP A 102 -9.99 0.31 30.27
C ASP A 102 -8.56 0.73 29.95
N ALA A 103 -8.34 2.05 29.82
CA ALA A 103 -7.02 2.61 29.54
C ALA A 103 -6.02 2.40 30.68
N ALA A 104 -6.47 2.38 31.94
CA ALA A 104 -5.60 2.14 33.08
C ALA A 104 -5.11 0.68 33.07
N PHE A 105 -6.02 -0.26 32.82
CA PHE A 105 -5.68 -1.67 32.66
C PHE A 105 -4.74 -1.89 31.47
N MET A 106 -5.11 -1.40 30.27
CA MET A 106 -4.32 -1.67 29.07
C MET A 106 -2.93 -1.04 29.09
N ARG A 107 -2.72 0.11 29.76
CA ARG A 107 -1.37 0.67 29.96
C ARG A 107 -0.42 -0.29 30.66
N ALA A 108 -0.92 -1.14 31.55
CA ALA A 108 -0.08 -2.13 32.21
C ALA A 108 0.38 -3.24 31.25
N TYR A 109 -0.29 -3.47 30.12
CA TYR A 109 0.02 -4.57 29.20
C TYR A 109 0.52 -4.10 27.84
N ASN A 110 -0.17 -3.17 27.20
CA ASN A 110 0.20 -2.60 25.92
C ASN A 110 -0.26 -1.12 25.87
N PRO A 111 0.61 -0.18 26.26
CA PRO A 111 0.32 1.25 26.23
C PRO A 111 -0.06 1.80 24.84
N SER A 112 0.39 1.14 23.78
CA SER A 112 0.10 1.53 22.39
C SER A 112 -1.26 1.04 21.90
N LEU A 113 -1.94 0.15 22.65
CA LEU A 113 -3.26 -0.33 22.25
C LEU A 113 -4.32 0.72 22.58
N ARG A 114 -5.10 1.08 21.57
CA ARG A 114 -6.26 1.95 21.71
C ARG A 114 -7.39 1.24 22.48
N THR A 115 -8.09 1.99 23.34
CA THR A 115 -9.18 1.46 24.18
C THR A 115 -10.58 1.90 23.77
N ASP A 116 -10.71 2.65 22.69
CA ASP A 116 -11.99 3.10 22.12
C ASP A 116 -12.63 2.07 21.16
N GLN A 117 -12.01 0.90 20.95
CA GLN A 117 -12.45 -0.06 19.92
C GLN A 117 -13.86 -0.60 20.16
N SER A 118 -14.24 -0.85 21.42
CA SER A 118 -15.61 -1.29 21.76
C SER A 118 -16.63 -0.20 21.48
N ALA A 119 -16.33 1.06 21.83
CA ALA A 119 -17.21 2.18 21.53
C ALA A 119 -17.40 2.33 20.01
N GLN A 120 -16.33 2.17 19.22
CA GLN A 120 -16.40 2.17 17.77
C GLN A 120 -17.23 1.00 17.23
N TYR A 121 -17.07 -0.21 17.77
CA TYR A 121 -17.85 -1.39 17.39
C TYR A 121 -19.36 -1.13 17.42
N TRP A 122 -19.87 -0.47 18.46
CA TRP A 122 -21.30 -0.17 18.57
C TRP A 122 -21.80 0.86 17.55
N THR A 123 -20.91 1.64 16.93
CA THR A 123 -21.27 2.51 15.80
C THR A 123 -21.42 1.72 14.49
N SER A 124 -20.70 0.60 14.34
CA SER A 124 -20.68 -0.20 13.12
C SER A 124 -22.04 -0.84 12.80
N VAL A 125 -22.23 -1.26 11.54
CA VAL A 125 -23.44 -2.00 11.14
C VAL A 125 -23.56 -3.33 11.90
N HIS A 126 -22.43 -4.00 12.15
CA HIS A 126 -22.39 -5.24 12.94
C HIS A 126 -22.85 -4.99 14.38
N GLY A 127 -22.28 -4.01 15.07
CA GLY A 127 -22.66 -3.67 16.45
C GLY A 127 -24.11 -3.22 16.57
N ARG A 128 -24.59 -2.36 15.66
CA ARG A 128 -25.99 -1.90 15.66
C ARG A 128 -26.98 -3.06 15.49
N ARG A 129 -26.73 -3.99 14.55
CA ARG A 129 -27.59 -5.16 14.35
C ARG A 129 -27.52 -6.16 15.50
N LEU A 130 -26.35 -6.34 16.12
CA LEU A 130 -26.22 -7.16 17.33
C LEU A 130 -27.08 -6.57 18.47
N GLY A 131 -27.07 -5.25 18.65
CA GLY A 131 -27.91 -4.55 19.63
C GLY A 131 -29.41 -4.65 19.34
N GLN A 132 -29.79 -4.90 18.08
CA GLN A 132 -31.17 -5.22 17.67
C GLN A 132 -31.52 -6.70 17.83
N GLY A 133 -30.60 -7.52 18.33
CA GLY A 133 -30.82 -8.94 18.59
C GLY A 133 -30.51 -9.87 17.41
N ASP A 134 -29.76 -9.45 16.38
CA ASP A 134 -29.30 -10.35 15.32
C ASP A 134 -27.96 -11.01 15.73
N PRO A 135 -27.93 -12.30 16.13
CA PRO A 135 -26.71 -12.95 16.61
C PRO A 135 -25.78 -13.40 15.46
N ARG A 136 -26.23 -13.29 14.20
CA ARG A 136 -25.52 -13.80 13.01
C ARG A 136 -24.46 -12.82 12.49
N VAL A 137 -24.53 -11.56 12.94
CA VAL A 137 -23.54 -10.53 12.60
C VAL A 137 -22.21 -10.77 13.30
N ALA A 138 -21.16 -10.15 12.77
CA ALA A 138 -19.82 -10.31 13.31
C ALA A 138 -19.68 -9.64 14.68
N VAL A 139 -18.98 -10.30 15.59
CA VAL A 139 -18.52 -9.81 16.89
C VAL A 139 -17.00 -9.93 16.96
N CYS A 140 -16.39 -9.49 18.05
CA CYS A 140 -14.92 -9.39 18.19
C CYS A 140 -14.19 -10.68 17.76
N THR A 141 -14.72 -11.84 18.15
CA THR A 141 -14.12 -13.15 17.92
C THR A 141 -14.21 -13.64 16.47
N ASP A 142 -15.13 -13.13 15.65
CA ASP A 142 -15.20 -13.54 14.24
C ASP A 142 -14.02 -12.98 13.44
N CYS A 143 -13.47 -11.84 13.87
CA CYS A 143 -12.28 -11.24 13.30
C CYS A 143 -11.00 -11.67 14.02
N HIS A 144 -11.00 -11.72 15.36
CA HIS A 144 -9.80 -11.97 16.19
C HIS A 144 -9.54 -13.44 16.56
N SER A 145 -10.42 -14.36 16.16
CA SER A 145 -10.44 -15.76 16.60
C SER A 145 -10.86 -15.95 18.07
N VAL A 146 -10.82 -17.20 18.53
CA VAL A 146 -11.13 -17.62 19.91
C VAL A 146 -10.08 -18.63 20.36
N HIS A 147 -9.56 -18.46 21.58
CA HIS A 147 -8.55 -19.32 22.20
C HIS A 147 -7.20 -19.40 21.50
N ASP A 148 -7.01 -18.76 20.35
CA ASP A 148 -5.70 -18.57 19.70
C ASP A 148 -5.56 -17.13 19.20
N ILE A 149 -6.00 -16.17 20.02
CA ILE A 149 -5.99 -14.75 19.67
C ILE A 149 -4.55 -14.29 19.53
N ARG A 150 -4.21 -13.73 18.36
CA ARG A 150 -2.86 -13.25 18.04
C ARG A 150 -2.85 -11.74 17.81
N PRO A 151 -1.76 -11.04 18.16
CA PRO A 151 -1.64 -9.61 17.91
C PRO A 151 -1.74 -9.32 16.41
N ALA A 152 -2.29 -8.17 16.03
CA ALA A 152 -2.49 -7.80 14.61
C ALA A 152 -1.19 -7.67 13.81
N SER A 153 -0.04 -7.57 14.48
CA SER A 153 1.29 -7.60 13.86
C SER A 153 1.80 -9.00 13.53
N SER A 154 1.16 -10.06 14.04
CA SER A 154 1.55 -11.44 13.77
C SER A 154 1.02 -11.90 12.41
N PRO A 155 1.85 -12.45 11.51
CA PRO A 155 1.39 -13.01 10.23
C PRO A 155 0.36 -14.13 10.34
N LEU A 156 0.29 -14.79 11.50
CA LEU A 156 -0.70 -15.84 11.79
C LEU A 156 -2.04 -15.29 12.29
N SER A 157 -2.13 -13.98 12.56
CA SER A 157 -3.39 -13.35 13.00
C SER A 157 -4.35 -13.21 11.83
N SER A 158 -5.62 -13.52 12.04
CA SER A 158 -6.70 -13.28 11.06
C SER A 158 -6.89 -11.79 10.74
N VAL A 159 -6.42 -10.89 11.60
CA VAL A 159 -6.45 -9.44 11.36
C VAL A 159 -5.10 -8.87 10.91
N TYR A 160 -4.14 -9.72 10.54
CA TYR A 160 -2.92 -9.30 9.83
C TYR A 160 -3.29 -8.78 8.43
N PRO A 161 -2.71 -7.69 7.90
CA PRO A 161 -3.27 -7.01 6.73
C PRO A 161 -3.51 -7.91 5.49
N PRO A 162 -2.57 -8.78 5.06
CA PRO A 162 -2.80 -9.76 3.99
C PRO A 162 -3.92 -10.79 4.25
N ASN A 163 -4.30 -11.04 5.51
CA ASN A 163 -5.32 -12.01 5.91
C ASN A 163 -6.71 -11.38 6.06
N ILE A 164 -6.81 -10.05 6.21
CA ILE A 164 -8.08 -9.32 6.35
C ILE A 164 -9.08 -9.64 5.24
N PRO A 165 -8.70 -9.70 3.95
CA PRO A 165 -9.64 -10.01 2.87
C PRO A 165 -10.35 -11.34 3.08
N GLN A 166 -9.60 -12.38 3.44
CA GLN A 166 -10.13 -13.71 3.72
C GLN A 166 -11.00 -13.69 4.98
N THR A 167 -10.59 -12.96 6.02
CA THR A 167 -11.37 -12.81 7.27
C THR A 167 -12.75 -12.21 7.01
N CYS A 168 -12.83 -11.13 6.23
CA CYS A 168 -14.12 -10.56 5.79
C CYS A 168 -14.86 -11.51 4.86
N GLY A 169 -14.14 -12.14 3.94
CA GLY A 169 -14.63 -13.07 2.93
C GLY A 169 -15.34 -14.30 3.49
N ARG A 170 -14.97 -14.78 4.69
CA ARG A 170 -15.66 -15.88 5.39
C ARG A 170 -17.18 -15.68 5.49
N CYS A 171 -17.62 -14.42 5.54
CA CYS A 171 -19.04 -14.07 5.57
C CYS A 171 -19.47 -13.35 4.29
N HIS A 172 -18.69 -12.36 3.84
CA HIS A 172 -19.07 -11.51 2.72
C HIS A 172 -18.94 -12.18 1.35
N ALA A 173 -18.28 -13.35 1.24
CA ALA A 173 -18.28 -14.17 0.02
C ALA A 173 -19.29 -15.34 0.09
N ASP A 174 -20.05 -15.46 1.19
CA ASP A 174 -21.05 -16.52 1.39
C ASP A 174 -22.45 -16.01 1.04
N ALA A 175 -22.98 -16.50 -0.09
CA ALA A 175 -24.29 -16.10 -0.60
C ALA A 175 -25.43 -16.46 0.36
N GLU A 176 -25.41 -17.62 1.00
CA GLU A 176 -26.48 -18.04 1.91
C GLU A 176 -26.46 -17.20 3.18
N ARG A 177 -25.26 -16.88 3.69
CA ARG A 177 -25.11 -16.00 4.85
C ARG A 177 -25.50 -14.56 4.55
N MET A 178 -25.21 -14.05 3.35
CA MET A 178 -25.49 -12.65 2.96
C MET A 178 -26.89 -12.41 2.42
N LYS A 179 -27.59 -13.44 1.94
CA LYS A 179 -28.95 -13.37 1.37
C LYS A 179 -29.96 -12.62 2.25
N PRO A 180 -30.06 -12.85 3.58
CA PRO A 180 -30.99 -12.11 4.44
C PRO A 180 -30.68 -10.61 4.53
N TYR A 181 -29.43 -10.21 4.27
CA TYR A 181 -28.96 -8.84 4.32
C TYR A 181 -29.01 -8.13 2.96
N LYS A 182 -29.28 -8.87 1.87
CA LYS A 182 -29.26 -8.36 0.49
C LYS A 182 -27.92 -7.70 0.11
N ILE A 183 -26.83 -8.26 0.62
CA ILE A 183 -25.47 -7.83 0.31
C ILE A 183 -24.95 -8.74 -0.81
N ALA A 184 -24.37 -8.16 -1.86
CA ALA A 184 -23.69 -8.92 -2.91
C ALA A 184 -22.52 -9.72 -2.33
N THR A 185 -21.96 -10.69 -3.05
CA THR A 185 -20.89 -11.56 -2.52
C THR A 185 -19.66 -11.65 -3.41
N ASP A 186 -19.54 -10.74 -4.36
CA ASP A 186 -18.44 -10.64 -5.30
C ASP A 186 -17.31 -9.72 -4.81
N GLN A 187 -17.45 -9.07 -3.64
CA GLN A 187 -16.49 -8.06 -3.17
C GLN A 187 -15.11 -8.65 -2.89
N LEU A 188 -15.04 -9.90 -2.38
CA LEU A 188 -13.75 -10.57 -2.17
C LEU A 188 -13.04 -10.78 -3.51
N ALA A 189 -13.73 -11.36 -4.49
CA ALA A 189 -13.18 -11.59 -5.81
C ALA A 189 -12.80 -10.27 -6.51
N GLY A 190 -13.64 -9.24 -6.38
CA GLY A 190 -13.37 -7.89 -6.86
C GLY A 190 -12.11 -7.31 -6.25
N TYR A 191 -11.99 -7.35 -4.91
CA TYR A 191 -10.82 -6.86 -4.20
C TYR A 191 -9.55 -7.63 -4.55
N GLN A 192 -9.61 -8.96 -4.69
CA GLN A 192 -8.46 -9.77 -5.09
C GLN A 192 -7.97 -9.46 -6.52
N ALA A 193 -8.85 -8.97 -7.39
CA ALA A 193 -8.47 -8.48 -8.71
C ALA A 193 -7.91 -7.05 -8.71
N SER A 194 -7.96 -6.34 -7.58
CA SER A 194 -7.57 -4.93 -7.48
C SER A 194 -6.06 -4.72 -7.39
N VAL A 195 -5.62 -3.51 -7.76
CA VAL A 195 -4.22 -3.09 -7.59
C VAL A 195 -3.82 -2.98 -6.12
N HIS A 196 -4.74 -2.64 -5.22
CA HIS A 196 -4.46 -2.62 -3.79
C HIS A 196 -4.14 -4.02 -3.29
N TYR A 197 -4.91 -5.04 -3.68
CA TYR A 197 -4.58 -6.41 -3.30
C TYR A 197 -3.24 -6.88 -3.89
N GLN A 198 -2.97 -6.57 -5.16
CA GLN A 198 -1.69 -6.90 -5.79
C GLN A 198 -0.51 -6.32 -5.00
N LYS A 199 -0.57 -5.04 -4.59
CA LYS A 199 0.46 -4.40 -3.76
C LYS A 199 0.55 -5.01 -2.36
N LEU A 200 -0.58 -5.26 -1.72
CA LEU A 200 -0.66 -5.91 -0.40
C LEU A 200 0.04 -7.28 -0.41
N THR A 201 -0.27 -8.13 -1.39
CA THR A 201 0.36 -9.46 -1.53
C THR A 201 1.81 -9.38 -2.01
N GLY A 202 2.20 -8.28 -2.64
CA GLY A 202 3.59 -7.98 -2.98
C GLY A 202 4.46 -7.54 -1.80
N GLY A 203 3.90 -7.49 -0.58
CA GLY A 203 4.61 -7.15 0.66
C GLY A 203 4.39 -5.71 1.13
N ASP A 204 3.63 -4.90 0.39
CA ASP A 204 3.30 -3.54 0.82
C ASP A 204 2.14 -3.54 1.82
N LEU A 205 2.47 -3.64 3.10
CA LEU A 205 1.49 -3.63 4.20
C LEU A 205 0.78 -2.27 4.38
N SER A 206 1.24 -1.21 3.70
CA SER A 206 0.54 0.07 3.68
C SER A 206 -0.64 0.08 2.71
N SER A 207 -0.73 -0.94 1.84
CA SER A 207 -1.79 -1.02 0.85
C SER A 207 -3.17 -1.21 1.51
N PRO A 208 -4.22 -0.48 1.06
CA PRO A 208 -5.54 -0.54 1.69
C PRO A 208 -6.17 -1.92 1.67
N THR A 209 -6.77 -2.32 2.80
CA THR A 209 -7.57 -3.55 2.95
C THR A 209 -9.07 -3.24 3.03
N CYS A 210 -9.91 -4.28 3.13
CA CYS A 210 -11.35 -4.11 3.36
C CYS A 210 -11.63 -3.19 4.56
N ALA A 211 -10.86 -3.35 5.64
CA ALA A 211 -11.02 -2.64 6.89
C ALA A 211 -10.46 -1.20 6.82
N THR A 212 -9.51 -0.93 5.92
CA THR A 212 -9.05 0.44 5.61
C THR A 212 -10.17 1.29 5.02
N CYS A 213 -11.03 0.72 4.18
CA CYS A 213 -12.15 1.45 3.55
C CYS A 213 -13.43 1.47 4.41
N HIS A 214 -13.78 0.33 5.02
CA HIS A 214 -15.04 0.17 5.77
C HIS A 214 -14.89 0.42 7.28
N GLY A 215 -13.68 0.62 7.77
CA GLY A 215 -13.35 0.76 9.20
C GLY A 215 -13.01 -0.59 9.85
N ASN A 216 -12.02 -0.58 10.76
CA ASN A 216 -11.57 -1.78 11.46
C ASN A 216 -12.52 -2.21 12.60
N HIS A 217 -13.10 -1.22 13.30
CA HIS A 217 -14.08 -1.43 14.35
C HIS A 217 -15.30 -0.51 14.25
N GLY A 218 -15.20 0.63 13.54
CA GLY A 218 -16.27 1.63 13.44
C GLY A 218 -17.22 1.43 12.25
N ALA A 219 -18.19 2.35 12.12
CA ALA A 219 -19.01 2.46 10.90
C ALA A 219 -18.24 2.94 9.68
N ALA A 220 -17.19 3.74 9.91
CA ALA A 220 -16.27 4.25 8.91
C ALA A 220 -14.88 4.45 9.57
N PRO A 221 -13.80 4.55 8.79
CA PRO A 221 -12.50 4.95 9.30
C PRO A 221 -12.55 6.30 10.02
N PRO A 222 -11.70 6.55 11.03
CA PRO A 222 -11.64 7.86 11.68
C PRO A 222 -11.33 8.98 10.68
N GLY A 223 -12.04 10.12 10.79
CA GLY A 223 -11.76 11.31 9.99
C GLY A 223 -12.38 11.33 8.59
N VAL A 224 -13.14 10.30 8.19
CA VAL A 224 -13.91 10.32 6.93
C VAL A 224 -15.42 10.37 7.21
N ALA A 225 -16.13 11.23 6.47
CA ALA A 225 -17.57 11.40 6.64
C ALA A 225 -18.38 10.19 6.12
N SER A 226 -17.83 9.45 5.16
CA SER A 226 -18.44 8.28 4.56
C SER A 226 -17.39 7.38 3.88
N VAL A 227 -17.76 6.14 3.56
CA VAL A 227 -16.85 5.16 2.89
C VAL A 227 -16.43 5.67 1.51
N GLU A 228 -17.29 6.42 0.83
CA GLU A 228 -17.04 6.97 -0.52
C GLU A 228 -15.91 8.02 -0.54
N ARG A 229 -15.57 8.62 0.61
CA ARG A 229 -14.48 9.61 0.72
C ARG A 229 -13.16 9.02 1.19
N VAL A 230 -13.10 7.72 1.50
CA VAL A 230 -11.89 7.12 2.06
C VAL A 230 -10.68 7.16 1.11
N CYS A 231 -10.91 7.23 -0.20
CA CYS A 231 -9.84 7.36 -1.18
C CYS A 231 -8.95 8.58 -0.90
N GLY A 232 -9.55 9.68 -0.43
CA GLY A 232 -8.89 10.95 -0.17
C GLY A 232 -7.90 10.95 0.99
N THR A 233 -7.97 9.97 1.91
CA THR A 233 -7.00 9.87 3.01
C THR A 233 -5.59 9.57 2.52
N CYS A 234 -5.45 9.02 1.32
CA CYS A 234 -4.18 8.72 0.67
C CYS A 234 -4.03 9.48 -0.66
N HIS A 235 -5.10 9.58 -1.45
CA HIS A 235 -5.14 10.30 -2.72
C HIS A 235 -5.54 11.78 -2.53
N VAL A 236 -4.84 12.45 -1.62
CA VAL A 236 -5.20 13.79 -1.12
C VAL A 236 -5.25 14.82 -2.25
N PHE A 237 -4.27 14.81 -3.15
CA PHE A 237 -4.22 15.77 -4.26
C PHE A 237 -5.39 15.56 -5.23
N GLN A 238 -5.74 14.31 -5.52
CA GLN A 238 -6.87 13.96 -6.37
C GLN A 238 -8.19 14.40 -5.72
N GLU A 239 -8.35 14.16 -4.42
CA GLU A 239 -9.54 14.62 -3.67
C GLU A 239 -9.65 16.16 -3.68
N GLN A 240 -8.56 16.88 -3.41
CA GLN A 240 -8.56 18.34 -3.41
C GLN A 240 -8.92 18.95 -4.77
N LEU A 241 -8.43 18.36 -5.86
CA LEU A 241 -8.77 18.80 -7.22
C LEU A 241 -10.22 18.43 -7.57
N PHE A 242 -10.64 17.22 -7.21
CA PHE A 242 -12.02 16.78 -7.42
C PHE A 242 -13.01 17.68 -6.67
N ASP A 243 -12.71 18.06 -5.42
CA ASP A 243 -13.58 18.90 -4.60
C ASP A 243 -13.82 20.30 -5.20
N GLN A 244 -12.92 20.77 -6.07
CA GLN A 244 -13.05 22.05 -6.79
C GLN A 244 -13.71 21.89 -8.18
N SER A 245 -13.96 20.65 -8.61
CA SER A 245 -14.41 20.34 -9.97
C SER A 245 -15.90 20.66 -10.21
N PRO A 246 -16.32 20.76 -11.49
CA PRO A 246 -17.73 20.83 -11.84
C PRO A 246 -18.53 19.60 -11.39
N HIS A 247 -17.93 18.41 -11.44
CA HIS A 247 -18.58 17.17 -10.99
C HIS A 247 -18.93 17.21 -9.52
N ARG A 248 -18.03 17.66 -8.64
CA ARG A 248 -18.31 17.78 -7.21
C ARG A 248 -19.54 18.64 -6.95
N ARG A 249 -19.60 19.83 -7.56
CA ARG A 249 -20.71 20.78 -7.41
C ARG A 249 -22.05 20.19 -7.85
N ALA A 250 -22.05 19.36 -8.90
CA ALA A 250 -23.25 18.72 -9.41
C ALA A 250 -23.67 17.46 -8.63
N TRP A 251 -22.70 16.68 -8.15
CA TRP A 251 -22.93 15.35 -7.58
C TRP A 251 -23.20 15.36 -6.08
N GLU A 252 -22.66 16.34 -5.35
CA GLU A 252 -22.86 16.45 -3.91
C GLU A 252 -24.35 16.52 -3.50
N PRO A 253 -25.18 17.37 -4.11
CA PRO A 253 -26.61 17.44 -3.76
C PRO A 253 -27.37 16.16 -4.09
N LEU A 254 -26.86 15.35 -5.02
CA LEU A 254 -27.47 14.10 -5.47
C LEU A 254 -26.99 12.88 -4.66
N GLY A 255 -26.04 13.06 -3.74
CA GLY A 255 -25.44 11.97 -2.98
C GLY A 255 -24.72 10.93 -3.85
N LEU A 256 -24.26 11.32 -5.05
CA LEU A 256 -23.58 10.39 -5.95
C LEU A 256 -22.18 10.05 -5.41
N PRO A 257 -21.75 8.77 -5.51
CA PRO A 257 -20.41 8.37 -5.12
C PRO A 257 -19.35 9.15 -5.91
N ALA A 258 -18.33 9.71 -5.25
CA ALA A 258 -17.34 10.55 -5.90
C ALA A 258 -16.37 9.72 -6.78
N CYS A 259 -15.29 9.22 -6.18
CA CYS A 259 -14.20 8.57 -6.90
C CYS A 259 -14.64 7.26 -7.58
N SER A 260 -15.51 6.49 -6.91
CA SER A 260 -15.94 5.16 -7.37
C SER A 260 -16.85 5.19 -8.59
N THR A 261 -17.46 6.35 -8.91
CA THR A 261 -18.21 6.52 -10.16
C THR A 261 -17.31 6.31 -11.38
N CYS A 262 -16.02 6.64 -11.29
CA CYS A 262 -15.07 6.44 -12.37
C CYS A 262 -14.04 5.32 -12.13
N HIS A 263 -13.65 5.08 -10.87
CA HIS A 263 -12.50 4.22 -10.53
C HIS A 263 -12.86 2.86 -9.93
N SER A 264 -14.14 2.47 -9.88
CA SER A 264 -14.63 1.30 -9.14
C SER A 264 -14.46 1.45 -7.61
N ASN A 265 -14.95 0.48 -6.84
CA ASN A 265 -14.93 0.50 -5.37
C ASN A 265 -14.26 -0.73 -4.74
N HIS A 266 -14.52 -1.93 -5.25
CA HIS A 266 -13.89 -3.17 -4.81
C HIS A 266 -12.88 -3.70 -5.82
N ARG A 267 -13.19 -3.62 -7.13
CA ARG A 267 -12.26 -3.97 -8.21
C ARG A 267 -11.56 -2.72 -8.75
N ILE A 268 -10.70 -2.13 -7.92
CA ILE A 268 -9.92 -0.94 -8.32
C ILE A 268 -8.79 -1.39 -9.23
N GLU A 269 -8.82 -1.01 -10.50
CA GLU A 269 -7.84 -1.40 -11.51
C GLU A 269 -6.67 -0.40 -11.61
N ALA A 270 -5.61 -0.80 -12.32
CA ALA A 270 -4.50 0.10 -12.61
C ALA A 270 -4.99 1.23 -13.50
N THR A 271 -4.76 2.47 -13.08
CA THR A 271 -5.13 3.64 -13.85
C THR A 271 -4.09 3.92 -14.93
N GLY A 272 -4.52 4.60 -15.99
CA GLY A 272 -3.66 5.06 -17.06
C GLY A 272 -4.40 6.03 -17.97
N ASP A 273 -3.67 6.59 -18.94
CA ASP A 273 -4.20 7.62 -19.83
C ASP A 273 -5.39 7.13 -20.66
N PHE A 274 -5.57 5.80 -20.82
CA PHE A 274 -6.71 5.18 -21.47
C PHE A 274 -8.07 5.42 -20.78
N LEU A 275 -8.09 5.80 -19.50
CA LEU A 275 -9.31 6.18 -18.79
C LEU A 275 -9.77 7.60 -19.17
N VAL A 276 -8.84 8.43 -19.66
CA VAL A 276 -9.08 9.81 -20.04
C VAL A 276 -9.27 9.88 -21.55
N GLY A 277 -10.23 10.66 -22.03
CA GLY A 277 -10.45 10.85 -23.46
C GLY A 277 -11.79 10.31 -23.93
N THR A 278 -11.81 9.86 -25.18
CA THR A 278 -13.05 9.54 -25.90
C THR A 278 -13.03 8.16 -26.57
N GLY A 279 -11.98 7.37 -26.31
CA GLY A 279 -11.89 5.99 -26.79
C GLY A 279 -12.76 5.02 -25.99
N ASP A 280 -12.85 3.77 -26.46
CA ASP A 280 -13.74 2.74 -25.92
C ASP A 280 -13.53 2.42 -24.42
N ARG A 281 -12.33 2.66 -23.90
CA ARG A 281 -11.96 2.43 -22.49
C ARG A 281 -12.04 3.68 -21.63
N ALA A 282 -12.34 4.83 -22.23
CA ALA A 282 -12.42 6.09 -21.50
C ALA A 282 -13.69 6.15 -20.67
N VAL A 283 -13.56 6.62 -19.44
CA VAL A 283 -14.70 6.67 -18.51
C VAL A 283 -15.61 7.87 -18.78
N CYS A 284 -15.06 8.94 -19.36
CA CYS A 284 -15.78 10.18 -19.62
C CYS A 284 -16.99 9.97 -20.54
N VAL A 285 -16.83 9.12 -21.57
CA VAL A 285 -17.87 8.87 -22.59
C VAL A 285 -19.02 8.01 -22.12
N THR A 286 -18.97 7.51 -20.89
CA THR A 286 -20.13 6.85 -20.26
C THR A 286 -21.27 7.83 -20.00
N CYS A 287 -20.95 9.12 -19.85
CA CYS A 287 -21.91 10.19 -19.58
C CYS A 287 -21.83 11.35 -20.59
N HIS A 288 -20.68 11.54 -21.25
CA HIS A 288 -20.46 12.62 -22.20
C HIS A 288 -20.48 12.12 -23.64
N THR A 289 -21.17 12.84 -24.51
CA THR A 289 -21.35 12.54 -25.93
C THR A 289 -20.64 13.55 -26.80
N GLU A 290 -20.29 13.14 -28.02
CA GLU A 290 -19.64 14.04 -28.99
C GLU A 290 -20.43 15.33 -29.18
N GLY A 291 -19.73 16.46 -29.08
CA GLY A 291 -20.32 17.80 -29.17
C GLY A 291 -20.57 18.50 -27.83
N ASP A 292 -20.51 17.80 -26.70
CA ASP A 292 -20.60 18.45 -25.39
C ASP A 292 -19.22 18.89 -24.84
N ASN A 293 -19.26 19.82 -23.87
CA ASN A 293 -18.06 20.42 -23.30
C ASN A 293 -17.19 19.42 -22.53
N GLY A 294 -17.80 18.43 -21.85
CA GLY A 294 -17.07 17.42 -21.10
C GLY A 294 -16.41 16.40 -22.02
N TRP A 295 -17.06 16.02 -23.12
CA TRP A 295 -16.45 15.21 -24.17
C TRP A 295 -15.23 15.92 -24.78
N THR A 296 -15.38 17.21 -25.10
CA THR A 296 -14.30 18.03 -25.66
C THR A 296 -13.13 18.15 -24.67
N ALA A 297 -13.41 18.45 -23.40
CA ALA A 297 -12.37 18.53 -22.37
C ALA A 297 -11.65 17.19 -22.18
N ALA A 298 -12.36 16.07 -22.19
CA ALA A 298 -11.76 14.74 -22.08
C ALA A 298 -10.80 14.46 -23.24
N ARG A 299 -11.23 14.70 -24.48
CA ARG A 299 -10.39 14.57 -25.68
C ARG A 299 -9.13 15.43 -25.58
N ASP A 300 -9.28 16.69 -25.22
CA ASP A 300 -8.17 17.65 -25.20
C ASP A 300 -7.15 17.28 -24.11
N MET A 301 -7.61 16.91 -22.91
CA MET A 301 -6.74 16.40 -21.85
C MET A 301 -5.96 15.16 -22.30
N ASN A 302 -6.62 14.16 -22.87
CA ASN A 302 -5.95 12.94 -23.35
C ASN A 302 -4.91 13.26 -24.44
N THR A 303 -5.26 14.14 -25.38
CA THR A 303 -4.35 14.57 -26.46
C THR A 303 -3.09 15.22 -25.88
N LYS A 304 -3.23 16.15 -24.92
CA LYS A 304 -2.09 16.82 -24.28
C LYS A 304 -1.20 15.87 -23.48
N LEU A 305 -1.81 14.91 -22.78
CA LEU A 305 -1.04 13.88 -22.07
C LEU A 305 -0.23 13.01 -23.04
N ALA A 306 -0.85 12.58 -24.14
CA ALA A 306 -0.21 11.77 -25.17
C ALA A 306 0.93 12.52 -25.89
N GLU A 307 0.76 13.82 -26.17
CA GLU A 307 1.81 14.68 -26.75
C GLU A 307 3.07 14.68 -25.87
N LEU A 308 2.93 14.91 -24.56
CA LEU A 308 4.06 14.94 -23.64
C LEU A 308 4.69 13.56 -23.44
N ASP A 309 3.89 12.51 -23.26
CA ASP A 309 4.39 11.14 -23.08
C ASP A 309 5.20 10.68 -24.30
N ALA A 310 4.71 10.97 -25.52
CA ALA A 310 5.40 10.68 -26.76
C ALA A 310 6.71 11.46 -26.91
N ALA A 311 6.69 12.77 -26.67
CA ALA A 311 7.89 13.62 -26.75
C ALA A 311 8.96 13.15 -25.75
N LEU A 312 8.55 12.84 -24.52
CA LEU A 312 9.44 12.36 -23.47
C LEU A 312 10.01 10.97 -23.80
N GLY A 313 9.19 10.07 -24.36
CA GLY A 313 9.64 8.78 -24.85
C GLY A 313 10.71 8.90 -25.94
N GLN A 314 10.53 9.81 -26.89
CA GLN A 314 11.52 10.09 -27.93
C GLN A 314 12.82 10.66 -27.35
N ALA A 315 12.73 11.65 -26.45
CA ALA A 315 13.88 12.27 -25.81
C ALA A 315 14.67 11.26 -24.95
N SER A 316 13.99 10.46 -24.14
CA SER A 316 14.59 9.37 -23.35
C SER A 316 15.28 8.32 -24.24
N GLY A 317 14.69 8.03 -25.40
CA GLY A 317 15.28 7.14 -26.40
C GLY A 317 16.61 7.64 -26.97
N LEU A 318 16.80 8.96 -27.12
CA LEU A 318 18.06 9.56 -27.53
C LEU A 318 19.14 9.35 -26.47
N LEU A 319 18.85 9.72 -25.21
CA LEU A 319 19.77 9.53 -24.09
C LEU A 319 20.16 8.06 -23.92
N GLY A 320 19.18 7.15 -23.98
CA GLY A 320 19.46 5.72 -23.86
C GLY A 320 20.33 5.16 -25.00
N ARG A 321 20.27 5.73 -26.21
CA ARG A 321 21.18 5.35 -27.30
C ARG A 321 22.61 5.84 -27.04
N ALA A 322 22.77 7.06 -26.57
CA ALA A 322 24.09 7.62 -26.23
C ALA A 322 24.72 6.87 -25.04
N GLU A 323 23.94 6.57 -24.01
CA GLU A 323 24.36 5.82 -22.83
C GLU A 323 24.86 4.41 -23.18
N ARG A 324 24.10 3.66 -23.99
CA ARG A 324 24.53 2.33 -24.48
C ARG A 324 25.78 2.38 -25.34
N ALA A 325 26.11 3.53 -25.90
CA ALA A 325 27.34 3.76 -26.67
C ALA A 325 28.51 4.25 -25.79
N GLY A 326 28.34 4.35 -24.47
CA GLY A 326 29.37 4.73 -23.52
C GLY A 326 29.57 6.25 -23.38
N VAL A 327 28.59 7.07 -23.79
CA VAL A 327 28.59 8.51 -23.52
C VAL A 327 27.93 8.76 -22.16
N ASP A 328 28.51 9.65 -21.36
CA ASP A 328 27.89 10.09 -20.11
C ASP A 328 26.68 10.97 -20.42
N VAL A 329 25.52 10.58 -19.87
CA VAL A 329 24.24 11.29 -20.04
C VAL A 329 23.59 11.62 -18.70
N SER A 330 24.37 11.59 -17.62
CA SER A 330 23.86 11.72 -16.25
C SER A 330 23.06 13.00 -16.02
N GLU A 331 23.52 14.12 -16.57
CA GLU A 331 22.80 15.40 -16.51
C GLU A 331 21.47 15.35 -17.30
N GLY A 332 21.49 14.80 -18.51
CA GLY A 332 20.27 14.60 -19.31
C GLY A 332 19.25 13.70 -18.61
N ARG A 333 19.70 12.68 -17.86
CA ARG A 333 18.84 11.81 -17.05
C ARG A 333 18.22 12.55 -15.86
N LEU A 334 18.95 13.47 -15.23
CA LEU A 334 18.42 14.31 -14.17
C LEU A 334 17.33 15.24 -14.70
N THR A 335 17.55 15.88 -15.86
CA THR A 335 16.55 16.72 -16.53
C THR A 335 15.32 15.91 -16.95
N GLU A 336 15.52 14.68 -17.44
CA GLU A 336 14.44 13.75 -17.79
C GLU A 336 13.53 13.45 -16.59
N ALA A 337 14.08 13.33 -15.39
CA ALA A 337 13.29 13.13 -14.18
C ALA A 337 12.30 14.29 -13.93
N GLY A 338 12.72 15.53 -14.18
CA GLY A 338 11.84 16.71 -14.10
C GLY A 338 10.70 16.68 -15.11
N ALA A 339 10.97 16.24 -16.36
CA ALA A 339 9.91 16.07 -17.36
C ALA A 339 8.91 14.96 -16.98
N ARG A 340 9.40 13.84 -16.42
CA ARG A 340 8.56 12.76 -15.89
C ARG A 340 7.69 13.23 -14.73
N GLU A 341 8.21 14.06 -13.84
CA GLU A 341 7.45 14.66 -12.75
C GLU A 341 6.30 15.54 -13.30
N LYS A 342 6.55 16.36 -14.32
CA LYS A 342 5.51 17.17 -14.96
C LYS A 342 4.43 16.31 -15.61
N LEU A 343 4.79 15.20 -16.25
CA LEU A 343 3.80 14.27 -16.79
C LEU A 343 2.94 13.62 -15.69
N ILE A 344 3.54 13.23 -14.56
CA ILE A 344 2.81 12.73 -13.39
C ILE A 344 1.86 13.81 -12.86
N LYS A 345 2.34 15.05 -12.71
CA LYS A 345 1.52 16.18 -12.27
C LYS A 345 0.35 16.43 -13.23
N ALA A 346 0.58 16.42 -14.54
CA ALA A 346 -0.48 16.59 -15.55
C ALA A 346 -1.56 15.50 -15.44
N ARG A 347 -1.17 14.25 -15.19
CA ARG A 347 -2.10 13.14 -14.92
C ARG A 347 -2.90 13.35 -13.63
N VAL A 348 -2.30 13.96 -12.60
CA VAL A 348 -3.03 14.36 -11.39
C VAL A 348 -4.02 15.48 -11.68
N ASP A 349 -3.62 16.50 -12.46
CA ASP A 349 -4.44 17.66 -12.80
C ASP A 349 -5.72 17.31 -13.57
N VAL A 350 -5.80 16.13 -14.21
CA VAL A 350 -7.05 15.59 -14.79
C VAL A 350 -8.20 15.59 -13.79
N HIS A 351 -7.93 15.38 -12.50
CA HIS A 351 -8.95 15.34 -11.44
C HIS A 351 -9.60 16.70 -11.17
N ALA A 352 -9.05 17.79 -11.72
CA ALA A 352 -9.70 19.11 -11.72
C ALA A 352 -10.81 19.21 -12.79
N PHE A 353 -10.84 18.28 -13.75
CA PHE A 353 -11.71 18.29 -14.93
C PHE A 353 -11.63 19.62 -15.69
N ASN A 354 -10.41 20.11 -15.87
CA ASN A 354 -10.10 21.36 -16.53
C ASN A 354 -8.96 21.15 -17.53
N ALA A 355 -9.28 21.20 -18.82
CA ALA A 355 -8.32 20.95 -19.89
C ALA A 355 -7.19 21.99 -19.93
N GLN A 356 -7.48 23.26 -19.66
CA GLN A 356 -6.48 24.34 -19.65
C GLN A 356 -5.41 24.07 -18.58
N ARG A 357 -5.81 23.62 -17.39
CA ARG A 357 -4.86 23.30 -16.31
C ARG A 357 -3.89 22.16 -16.69
N VAL A 358 -4.42 21.14 -17.36
CA VAL A 358 -3.61 20.02 -17.88
C VAL A 358 -2.66 20.54 -18.95
N GLU A 359 -3.15 21.37 -19.87
CA GLU A 359 -2.35 21.99 -20.93
C GLU A 359 -1.21 22.85 -20.40
N GLU A 360 -1.45 23.69 -19.39
CA GLU A 360 -0.42 24.52 -18.75
C GLU A 360 0.73 23.64 -18.20
N THR A 361 0.38 22.58 -17.48
CA THR A 361 1.36 21.66 -16.90
C THR A 361 2.09 20.83 -17.95
N VAL A 362 1.38 20.41 -19.00
CA VAL A 362 1.97 19.76 -20.17
C VAL A 362 2.95 20.69 -20.85
N GLY A 363 2.60 21.97 -21.04
CA GLY A 363 3.47 22.97 -21.63
C GLY A 363 4.78 23.17 -20.85
N GLU A 364 4.73 23.15 -19.52
CA GLU A 364 5.94 23.14 -18.68
C GLU A 364 6.78 21.87 -18.91
N GLY A 365 6.14 20.69 -18.93
CA GLY A 365 6.81 19.42 -19.21
C GLY A 365 7.44 19.36 -20.60
N MET A 366 6.79 19.95 -21.62
CA MET A 366 7.30 20.01 -22.99
C MET A 366 8.57 20.86 -23.09
N LYS A 367 8.67 21.97 -22.33
CA LYS A 367 9.89 22.79 -22.27
C LYS A 367 11.06 21.98 -21.72
N ILE A 368 10.87 21.29 -20.60
CA ILE A 368 11.91 20.43 -20.01
C ILE A 368 12.26 19.29 -20.99
N THR A 369 11.27 18.69 -21.62
CA THR A 369 11.48 17.60 -22.60
C THR A 369 12.32 18.06 -23.80
N ALA A 370 12.16 19.31 -24.25
CA ALA A 370 12.99 19.87 -25.31
C ALA A 370 14.47 19.98 -24.88
N GLU A 371 14.75 20.31 -23.62
CA GLU A 371 16.11 20.32 -23.06
C GLU A 371 16.71 18.90 -23.02
N VAL A 372 15.91 17.90 -22.59
CA VAL A 372 16.31 16.48 -22.60
C VAL A 372 16.64 16.02 -24.02
N GLN A 373 15.84 16.42 -25.00
CA GLN A 373 16.07 16.10 -26.41
C GLN A 373 17.34 16.77 -26.94
N ALA A 374 17.60 18.03 -26.58
CA ALA A 374 18.83 18.73 -26.93
C ALA A 374 20.07 18.02 -26.36
N ALA A 375 20.04 17.67 -25.07
CA ALA A 375 21.11 16.92 -24.41
C ALA A 375 21.35 15.55 -25.08
N GLY A 376 20.28 14.84 -25.45
CA GLY A 376 20.40 13.58 -26.18
C GLY A 376 21.03 13.73 -27.57
N ASN A 377 20.69 14.80 -28.29
CA ASN A 377 21.31 15.10 -29.59
C ASN A 377 22.78 15.49 -29.45
N GLU A 378 23.12 16.29 -28.45
CA GLU A 378 24.50 16.67 -28.14
C GLU A 378 25.36 15.46 -27.79
N ALA A 379 24.87 14.56 -26.93
CA ALA A 379 25.56 13.32 -26.58
C ALA A 379 25.81 12.41 -27.80
N LEU A 380 24.85 12.33 -28.71
CA LEU A 380 25.02 11.58 -29.97
C LEU A 380 25.98 12.26 -30.94
N ALA A 381 26.01 13.60 -30.97
CA ALA A 381 26.99 14.36 -31.74
C ALA A 381 28.41 14.17 -31.20
N GLU A 382 28.57 14.18 -29.88
CA GLU A 382 29.84 13.89 -29.21
C GLU A 382 30.32 12.47 -29.53
N LEU A 383 29.42 11.47 -29.47
CA LEU A 383 29.74 10.11 -29.89
C LEU A 383 30.28 10.06 -31.33
N ALA A 384 29.61 10.75 -32.25
CA ALA A 384 30.02 10.80 -33.64
C ALA A 384 31.40 11.47 -33.81
N PHE A 385 31.65 12.54 -33.04
CA PHE A 385 32.95 13.22 -33.01
C PHE A 385 34.06 12.30 -32.48
N ARG A 386 33.86 11.64 -31.33
CA ARG A 386 34.81 10.69 -30.73
C ARG A 386 35.16 9.55 -31.70
N ARG A 387 34.16 9.02 -32.43
CA ARG A 387 34.37 7.97 -33.45
C ARG A 387 35.20 8.46 -34.63
N LYS A 388 34.92 9.66 -35.15
CA LYS A 388 35.70 10.27 -36.24
C LYS A 388 37.14 10.53 -35.80
N GLY A 389 37.33 11.08 -34.59
CA GLY A 389 38.65 11.33 -34.00
C GLY A 389 39.45 10.05 -33.81
N LEU A 390 38.85 8.99 -33.26
CA LEU A 390 39.49 7.69 -33.14
C LEU A 390 39.89 7.12 -34.50
N GLY A 391 39.01 7.22 -35.51
CA GLY A 391 39.33 6.79 -36.88
C GLY A 391 40.53 7.52 -37.48
N LEU A 392 40.59 8.85 -37.33
CA LEU A 392 41.72 9.67 -37.77
C LEU A 392 43.02 9.29 -37.04
N SER A 393 42.96 9.11 -35.72
CA SER A 393 44.11 8.69 -34.92
C SER A 393 44.61 7.31 -35.33
N LEU A 394 43.72 6.35 -35.59
CA LEU A 394 44.09 5.02 -36.06
C LEU A 394 44.74 5.06 -37.45
N LEU A 395 44.26 5.92 -38.36
CA LEU A 395 44.90 6.12 -39.67
C LEU A 395 46.30 6.73 -39.53
N ALA A 396 46.47 7.72 -38.66
CA ALA A 396 47.79 8.31 -38.40
C ALA A 396 48.76 7.28 -37.79
N ILE A 397 48.30 6.47 -36.82
CA ILE A 397 49.08 5.38 -36.23
C ILE A 397 49.45 4.34 -37.30
N ALA A 398 48.50 3.92 -38.13
CA ALA A 398 48.74 2.96 -39.21
C ALA A 398 49.76 3.50 -40.22
N PHE A 399 49.70 4.78 -40.56
CA PHE A 399 50.68 5.44 -41.43
C PHE A 399 52.09 5.43 -40.83
N VAL A 400 52.22 5.74 -39.53
CA VAL A 400 53.50 5.69 -38.82
C VAL A 400 54.06 4.27 -38.77
N VAL A 401 53.21 3.29 -38.41
CA VAL A 401 53.59 1.87 -38.37
C VAL A 401 54.04 1.37 -39.75
N LEU A 402 53.30 1.70 -40.81
CA LEU A 402 53.66 1.34 -42.18
C LEU A 402 54.97 2.00 -42.63
N SER A 403 55.16 3.27 -42.30
CA SER A 403 56.38 4.01 -42.64
C SER A 403 57.61 3.43 -41.94
N LEU A 404 57.49 3.09 -40.65
CA LEU A 404 58.55 2.40 -39.89
C LEU A 404 58.86 1.03 -40.50
N TRP A 405 57.83 0.26 -40.87
CA TRP A 405 58.00 -1.04 -41.51
C TRP A 405 58.72 -0.92 -42.87
N LEU A 406 58.35 0.05 -43.70
CA LEU A 406 59.03 0.32 -44.98
C LEU A 406 60.49 0.73 -44.78
N LEU A 407 60.77 1.57 -43.77
CA LEU A 407 62.12 2.00 -43.44
C LEU A 407 63.00 0.82 -42.98
N LEU A 408 62.48 -0.02 -42.08
CA LEU A 408 63.18 -1.25 -41.65
C LEU A 408 63.48 -2.16 -42.85
N ARG A 409 62.51 -2.38 -43.73
CA ARG A 409 62.72 -3.14 -44.97
C ARG A 409 63.77 -2.54 -45.89
N HIS A 410 63.90 -1.21 -45.91
CA HIS A 410 64.93 -0.54 -46.71
C HIS A 410 66.33 -0.75 -46.12
N LEU A 411 66.47 -0.65 -44.79
CA LEU A 411 67.72 -0.89 -44.08
C LEU A 411 68.18 -2.37 -44.16
N GLU A 412 67.24 -3.31 -44.23
CA GLU A 412 67.51 -4.75 -44.33
C GLU A 412 67.81 -5.22 -45.76
N ARG A 413 67.70 -4.35 -46.79
CA ARG A 413 68.11 -4.72 -48.15
C ARG A 413 69.63 -4.86 -48.21
N PRO A 414 70.16 -6.02 -48.66
CA PRO A 414 71.60 -6.17 -48.85
C PRO A 414 72.08 -5.14 -49.88
N THR A 415 73.10 -4.36 -49.52
CA THR A 415 73.79 -3.47 -50.45
C THR A 415 74.34 -4.30 -51.62
N PRO A 416 74.17 -3.83 -52.87
CA PRO A 416 74.58 -4.56 -54.06
C PRO A 416 76.09 -4.82 -54.13
#